data_AF-A0A0L6T3Q1-F1
#
_entry.id   AF-A0A0L6T3Q1-F1
#
_cell.length_a   1.000
_cell.length_b   1.000
_cell.length_c   1.000
_cell.angle_alpha   90.00
_cell.angle_beta   90.00
_cell.angle_gamma   90.00
#
_symmetry.space_group_name_H-M   'P 1'
#
loop_
_entity.id
_entity.type
_entity.pdbx_description
1 polymer ?
#
loop_
_entity_poly.entity_id
_entity_poly.type
_entity_poly.pdbx_seq_one_letter_code
_entity_poly.pdbx_strand_id
1 'polypeptide(L)'
;MPEAMKQRPGTMRLVDALQYRLPLAGVVSILHRASGLVLFMLMPFIVWMFDASLTSEITYGQFVSVFSNGVGWFGGWFVKLVALALIWAYLHHFLAGLRHLWMDATHAVTREFGHQSAVATLALSALLTLALGYKLFF
;
A
#
# COMPACT_ATOMS: atom_id res chain seq x y z
N MET A 1 -38.22 -4.95 -39.05
CA MET A 1 -37.05 -5.84 -38.87
C MET A 1 -36.88 -6.07 -37.39
N PRO A 2 -36.91 -7.32 -36.88
CA PRO A 2 -36.78 -7.55 -35.46
C PRO A 2 -35.29 -7.43 -35.11
N GLU A 3 -34.91 -6.37 -34.42
CA GLU A 3 -33.73 -6.43 -33.57
C GLU A 3 -33.99 -7.54 -32.55
N ALA A 4 -33.40 -8.72 -32.78
CA ALA A 4 -33.43 -9.80 -31.82
C ALA A 4 -32.96 -9.25 -30.47
N MET A 5 -33.75 -9.48 -29.41
CA MET A 5 -33.47 -9.09 -28.04
C MET A 5 -32.04 -9.50 -27.65
N LYS A 6 -31.10 -8.56 -27.75
CA LYS A 6 -29.71 -8.79 -27.33
C LYS A 6 -29.75 -9.08 -25.83
N GLN A 7 -29.47 -10.33 -25.46
CA GLN A 7 -29.45 -10.77 -24.07
C GLN A 7 -28.50 -9.84 -23.29
N ARG A 8 -29.00 -9.26 -22.19
CA ARG A 8 -28.19 -8.36 -21.36
C ARG A 8 -26.97 -9.14 -20.87
N PRO A 9 -25.76 -8.54 -20.92
CA PRO A 9 -24.58 -9.20 -20.36
C PRO A 9 -24.87 -9.57 -18.91
N GLY A 10 -24.59 -10.83 -18.56
CA GLY A 10 -24.77 -11.34 -17.19
C GLY A 10 -23.80 -10.71 -16.20
N THR A 11 -23.91 -11.11 -14.92
CA THR A 11 -23.04 -10.61 -13.85
C THR A 11 -21.56 -10.86 -14.17
N MET A 12 -20.73 -9.82 -14.06
CA MET A 12 -19.28 -9.94 -14.23
C MET A 12 -18.71 -10.80 -13.10
N ARG A 13 -18.07 -11.93 -13.44
CA ARG A 13 -17.41 -12.78 -12.44
C ARG A 13 -16.03 -12.21 -12.11
N LEU A 14 -15.47 -12.61 -10.97
CA LEU A 14 -14.13 -12.17 -10.56
C LEU A 14 -13.05 -12.49 -11.62
N VAL A 15 -13.11 -13.68 -12.21
CA VAL A 15 -12.19 -14.10 -13.28
C VAL A 15 -12.28 -13.20 -14.51
N ASP A 16 -13.47 -12.69 -14.83
CA ASP A 16 -13.68 -11.79 -15.96
C ASP A 16 -13.13 -10.38 -15.63
N ALA A 17 -13.26 -9.94 -14.37
CA ALA A 17 -12.70 -8.68 -13.89
C ALA A 17 -11.17 -8.67 -13.87
N LEU A 18 -10.53 -9.79 -13.52
CA LEU A 18 -9.07 -9.94 -13.52
C LEU A 18 -8.45 -9.87 -14.93
N GLN A 19 -9.24 -10.14 -15.99
CA GLN A 19 -8.79 -10.02 -17.37
C GLN A 19 -8.84 -8.57 -17.89
N TYR A 20 -9.51 -7.66 -17.17
CA TYR A 20 -9.63 -6.27 -17.60
C TYR A 20 -8.34 -5.49 -17.38
N ARG A 21 -7.85 -4.82 -18.44
CA ARG A 21 -6.67 -3.96 -18.36
C ARG A 21 -7.02 -2.64 -17.69
N LEU A 22 -6.69 -2.54 -16.40
CA LEU A 22 -6.93 -1.34 -15.63
C LEU A 22 -6.01 -0.18 -16.07
N PRO A 23 -6.55 1.06 -16.20
CA PRO A 23 -5.72 2.24 -16.30
C PRO A 23 -4.95 2.44 -14.98
N LEU A 24 -3.82 3.16 -15.02
CA LEU A 24 -2.99 3.41 -13.83
C LEU A 24 -3.78 3.99 -12.66
N ALA A 25 -4.74 4.88 -12.91
CA ALA A 25 -5.62 5.43 -11.89
C ALA A 25 -6.43 4.34 -11.15
N GLY A 26 -6.87 3.30 -11.87
CA GLY A 26 -7.57 2.14 -11.30
C GLY A 26 -6.64 1.25 -10.48
N VAL A 27 -5.39 1.06 -10.93
CA VAL A 27 -4.36 0.34 -10.16
C VAL A 27 -4.08 1.04 -8.84
N VAL A 28 -3.84 2.35 -8.85
CA VAL A 28 -3.62 3.14 -7.62
C VAL A 28 -4.81 3.05 -6.67
N SER A 29 -6.05 3.03 -7.17
CA SER A 29 -7.24 2.87 -6.33
C SER A 29 -7.32 1.49 -5.65
N ILE A 30 -6.94 0.41 -6.34
CA ILE A 30 -6.87 -0.93 -5.72
C ILE A 30 -5.75 -0.97 -4.69
N LEU A 31 -4.57 -0.45 -5.03
CA LEU A 31 -3.43 -0.42 -4.13
C LEU A 31 -3.70 0.42 -2.88
N HIS A 32 -4.39 1.56 -2.99
CA HIS A 32 -4.81 2.37 -1.84
C HIS A 32 -5.72 1.59 -0.87
N ARG A 33 -6.67 0.81 -1.41
CA ARG A 33 -7.56 -0.06 -0.61
C ARG A 33 -6.79 -1.20 0.06
N ALA A 34 -5.95 -1.88 -0.71
CA ALA A 34 -5.14 -2.99 -0.21
C ALA A 34 -4.15 -2.52 0.87
N SER A 35 -3.48 -1.38 0.65
CA SER A 35 -2.55 -0.82 1.63
C SER A 35 -3.27 -0.38 2.92
N GLY A 36 -4.47 0.19 2.82
CA GLY A 36 -5.30 0.49 3.98
C GLY A 36 -5.67 -0.75 4.79
N LEU A 37 -6.01 -1.86 4.11
CA LEU A 37 -6.29 -3.14 4.76
C LEU A 37 -5.06 -3.70 5.47
N VAL A 38 -3.89 -3.65 4.84
CA VAL A 38 -2.61 -4.08 5.44
C VAL A 38 -2.32 -3.28 6.71
N LEU A 39 -2.45 -1.95 6.66
CA LEU A 39 -2.22 -1.08 7.82
C LEU A 39 -3.21 -1.38 8.94
N PHE A 40 -4.48 -1.60 8.62
CA PHE A 40 -5.50 -1.93 9.62
C PHE A 40 -5.22 -3.29 10.28
N MET A 41 -4.96 -4.33 9.49
CA MET A 41 -4.69 -5.67 10.01
C MET A 41 -3.41 -5.72 10.86
N LEU A 42 -2.39 -4.95 10.49
CA LEU A 42 -1.12 -4.89 11.21
C LEU A 42 -1.07 -3.78 12.27
N MET A 43 -2.16 -3.06 12.52
CA MET A 43 -2.22 -2.04 13.57
C MET A 43 -1.82 -2.59 14.96
N PRO A 44 -2.28 -3.77 15.42
CA PRO A 44 -1.82 -4.32 16.70
C PRO A 44 -0.31 -4.56 16.75
N PHE A 45 0.28 -4.99 15.63
CA PHE A 45 1.72 -5.19 15.52
C PHE A 45 2.49 -3.86 15.58
N ILE A 46 2.00 -2.81 14.92
CA ILE A 46 2.58 -1.46 14.98
C ILE A 46 2.54 -0.91 16.42
N VAL A 47 1.41 -1.06 17.11
CA VAL A 47 1.26 -0.62 18.50
C VAL A 47 2.22 -1.37 19.42
N TRP A 48 2.35 -2.69 19.26
CA TRP A 48 3.32 -3.48 20.02
C TRP A 48 4.77 -3.06 19.75
N MET A 49 5.14 -2.82 18.49
CA MET A 49 6.48 -2.30 18.16
C MET A 49 6.76 -0.96 18.86
N PHE A 50 5.76 -0.05 18.85
CA PHE A 50 5.88 1.25 19.48
C PHE A 50 6.05 1.14 21.00
N ASP A 51 5.24 0.31 21.66
CA ASP A 51 5.35 0.05 23.09
C ASP A 51 6.76 -0.49 23.44
N ALA A 52 7.19 -1.57 22.79
CA ALA A 52 8.51 -2.17 23.02
C ALA A 52 9.68 -1.19 22.82
N SER A 53 9.53 -0.23 21.89
CA SER A 53 10.54 0.80 21.63
C SER A 53 10.65 1.87 22.72
N LEU A 54 9.63 2.03 23.58
CA LEU A 54 9.55 3.10 24.57
C LEU A 54 9.55 2.61 26.02
N THR A 55 9.23 1.34 26.30
CA THR A 55 9.05 0.87 27.69
C THR A 55 10.34 0.93 28.52
N SER A 56 11.48 0.49 27.98
CA SER A 56 12.77 0.42 28.70
C SER A 56 13.95 0.20 27.76
N GLU A 57 15.17 0.38 28.26
CA GLU A 57 16.39 0.02 27.52
C GLU A 57 16.46 -1.47 27.17
N ILE A 58 15.95 -2.34 28.05
CA ILE A 58 15.95 -3.79 27.85
C ILE A 58 15.02 -4.15 26.68
N THR A 59 13.78 -3.64 26.69
CA THR A 59 12.80 -3.90 25.63
C THR A 59 13.21 -3.26 24.30
N TYR A 60 13.83 -2.08 24.35
CA TYR A 60 14.41 -1.45 23.16
C TYR A 60 15.55 -2.30 22.58
N GLY A 61 16.44 -2.82 23.43
CA GLY A 61 17.51 -3.73 23.02
C GLY A 61 16.96 -5.00 22.37
N GLN A 62 15.92 -5.59 22.94
CA GLN A 62 15.20 -6.73 22.35
C GLN A 62 14.59 -6.37 21.00
N PHE A 63 13.90 -5.23 20.91
CA PHE A 63 13.31 -4.71 19.68
C PHE A 63 14.36 -4.59 18.56
N VAL A 64 15.48 -3.91 18.82
CA VAL A 64 16.57 -3.76 17.84
C VAL A 64 17.18 -5.12 17.47
N SER A 65 17.32 -6.03 18.45
CA SER A 65 17.89 -7.35 18.21
C SER A 65 17.11 -8.17 17.19
N VAL A 66 15.78 -8.00 17.11
CA VAL A 66 14.95 -8.72 16.14
C VAL A 66 15.27 -8.31 14.70
N PHE A 67 15.66 -7.05 14.46
CA PHE A 67 16.06 -6.58 13.12
C PHE A 67 17.46 -7.07 12.71
N SER A 68 18.33 -7.35 13.68
CA SER A 68 19.69 -7.84 13.42
C SER A 68 19.76 -9.37 13.37
N ASN A 69 19.18 -10.05 14.36
CA ASN A 69 19.30 -11.48 14.58
C ASN A 69 18.08 -12.27 14.10
N GLY A 70 16.90 -11.64 14.06
CA GLY A 70 15.65 -12.29 13.70
C GLY A 70 14.79 -12.69 14.90
N VAL A 71 13.71 -13.41 14.63
CA VAL A 71 12.76 -13.94 15.63
C VAL A 71 12.32 -15.36 15.25
N GLY A 72 12.50 -16.30 16.18
CA GLY A 72 12.22 -17.71 15.94
C GLY A 72 13.02 -18.25 14.75
N TRP A 73 12.32 -18.74 13.73
CA TRP A 73 12.91 -19.28 12.49
C TRP A 73 13.18 -18.21 11.42
N PHE A 74 12.71 -16.98 11.63
CA PHE A 74 12.83 -15.89 10.67
C PHE A 74 14.06 -15.04 10.97
N GLY A 75 14.99 -14.92 10.03
CA GLY A 75 16.15 -14.04 10.18
C GLY A 75 15.78 -12.55 10.17
N GLY A 76 16.67 -11.69 10.67
CA GLY A 76 16.44 -10.24 10.75
C GLY A 76 16.12 -9.58 9.41
N TRP A 77 16.67 -10.10 8.31
CA TRP A 77 16.34 -9.64 6.95
C TRP A 77 14.85 -9.80 6.61
N PHE A 78 14.19 -10.86 7.09
CA PHE A 78 12.76 -11.09 6.85
C PHE A 78 11.92 -10.07 7.62
N VAL A 79 12.29 -9.79 8.86
CA VAL A 79 11.63 -8.75 9.66
C VAL A 79 11.78 -7.38 8.99
N LYS A 80 12.96 -7.07 8.46
CA LYS A 80 13.19 -5.85 7.66
C LYS A 80 12.29 -5.79 6.42
N LEU A 81 12.02 -6.91 5.74
CA LEU A 81 11.08 -6.94 4.61
C LEU A 81 9.64 -6.68 5.06
N VAL A 82 9.20 -7.23 6.19
CA VAL A 82 7.87 -6.95 6.75
C VAL A 82 7.74 -5.47 7.11
N ALA A 83 8.76 -4.89 7.74
CA ALA A 83 8.82 -3.47 8.03
C ALA A 83 8.82 -2.62 6.74
N LEU A 84 9.55 -3.04 5.70
CA LEU A 84 9.53 -2.36 4.40
C LEU A 84 8.16 -2.40 3.74
N ALA A 85 7.44 -3.53 3.83
CA ALA A 85 6.08 -3.66 3.33
C ALA A 85 5.11 -2.74 4.08
N LEU A 86 5.27 -2.59 5.40
CA LEU A 86 4.51 -1.62 6.21
C LEU A 86 4.81 -0.17 5.84
N ILE A 87 6.09 0.17 5.65
CA ILE A 87 6.53 1.49 5.19
C ILE A 87 5.91 1.82 3.83
N TRP A 88 6.00 0.89 2.87
CA TRP A 88 5.38 1.04 1.55
C TRP A 88 3.86 1.21 1.67
N ALA A 89 3.19 0.36 2.46
CA ALA A 89 1.74 0.43 2.63
C ALA A 89 1.32 1.79 3.16
N TYR A 90 2.00 2.31 4.19
CA TYR A 90 1.76 3.66 4.73
C TYR A 90 1.98 4.75 3.67
N LEU A 91 3.15 4.78 3.03
CA LEU A 91 3.50 5.81 2.06
C LEU A 91 2.56 5.81 0.86
N HIS A 92 2.25 4.63 0.32
CA HIS A 92 1.31 4.50 -0.79
C HIS A 92 -0.10 4.92 -0.37
N HIS A 93 -0.58 4.45 0.78
CA HIS A 93 -1.91 4.80 1.29
C HIS A 93 -2.05 6.31 1.50
N PHE A 94 -1.06 6.93 2.14
CA PHE A 94 -1.04 8.36 2.43
C PHE A 94 -1.02 9.21 1.15
N LEU A 95 -0.09 8.93 0.22
CA LEU A 95 0.01 9.70 -1.03
C LEU A 95 -1.21 9.54 -1.93
N ALA A 96 -1.78 8.33 -2.01
CA ALA A 96 -3.03 8.10 -2.73
C ALA A 96 -4.22 8.78 -2.03
N GLY A 97 -4.23 8.81 -0.69
CA GLY A 97 -5.21 9.56 0.10
C GLY A 97 -5.15 11.06 -0.13
N LEU A 98 -3.94 11.65 -0.15
CA LEU A 98 -3.76 13.07 -0.51
C LEU A 98 -4.26 13.37 -1.92
N ARG A 99 -3.98 12.47 -2.88
CA ARG A 99 -4.52 12.58 -4.24
C ARG A 99 -6.06 12.59 -4.22
N HIS A 100 -6.70 11.71 -3.45
CA HIS A 100 -8.15 11.68 -3.30
C HIS A 100 -8.70 12.98 -2.69
N LEU A 101 -8.16 13.41 -1.55
CA LEU A 101 -8.55 14.67 -0.91
C LEU A 101 -8.39 15.88 -1.83
N TRP A 102 -7.31 15.92 -2.62
CA TRP A 102 -7.10 16.98 -3.61
C TRP A 102 -8.17 16.97 -4.70
N MET A 103 -8.47 15.79 -5.26
CA MET A 103 -9.51 15.64 -6.28
C MET A 103 -10.89 16.06 -5.74
N ASP A 104 -11.19 15.70 -4.50
CA ASP A 104 -12.46 16.04 -3.84
C ASP A 104 -12.56 17.55 -3.57
N ALA A 105 -11.49 18.18 -3.09
CA ALA A 105 -11.46 19.61 -2.80
C ALA A 105 -11.50 20.49 -4.07
N THR A 106 -10.85 20.06 -5.14
CA THR A 106 -10.64 20.87 -6.36
C THR A 106 -11.51 20.47 -7.54
N HIS A 107 -12.26 19.36 -7.43
CA HIS A 107 -13.00 18.74 -8.53
C HIS A 107 -12.14 18.44 -9.78
N ALA A 108 -10.83 18.23 -9.58
CA ALA A 108 -9.90 17.89 -10.65
C ALA A 108 -10.04 16.40 -11.05
N VAL A 109 -11.05 16.09 -11.87
CA VAL A 109 -11.43 14.70 -12.21
C VAL A 109 -11.29 14.35 -13.70
N THR A 110 -10.50 15.12 -14.45
CA THR A 110 -10.23 14.82 -15.87
C THR A 110 -9.42 13.54 -16.03
N ARG A 111 -9.55 12.87 -17.18
CA ARG A 111 -8.79 11.64 -17.47
C ARG A 111 -7.28 11.88 -17.46
N GLU A 112 -6.84 13.00 -18.02
CA GLU A 112 -5.43 13.40 -18.07
C GLU A 112 -4.87 13.59 -16.66
N PHE A 113 -5.56 14.39 -15.83
CA PHE A 113 -5.15 14.58 -14.44
C PHE A 113 -5.17 13.25 -13.67
N GLY A 114 -6.19 12.41 -13.89
CA GLY A 114 -6.27 11.09 -13.28
C GLY A 114 -5.06 10.20 -13.61
N HIS A 115 -4.56 10.25 -14.84
CA HIS A 115 -3.34 9.54 -15.24
C HIS A 115 -2.08 10.14 -14.64
N GLN A 116 -1.87 11.46 -14.80
CA GLN A 116 -0.68 12.16 -14.30
C GLN A 116 -0.53 12.05 -12.78
N SER A 117 -1.62 12.27 -12.04
CA SER A 117 -1.63 12.12 -10.58
C SER A 117 -1.36 10.68 -10.14
N ALA A 118 -1.84 9.67 -10.87
CA ALA A 118 -1.54 8.27 -10.56
C ALA A 118 -0.05 7.94 -10.77
N VAL A 119 0.56 8.43 -11.86
CA VAL A 119 2.00 8.28 -12.10
C VAL A 119 2.80 8.96 -10.98
N ALA A 120 2.44 10.19 -10.61
CA ALA A 120 3.10 10.92 -9.52
C ALA A 120 3.00 10.17 -8.19
N THR A 121 1.81 9.65 -7.82
CA THR A 121 1.62 8.85 -6.61
C THR A 121 2.53 7.62 -6.59
N LEU A 122 2.59 6.87 -7.69
CA LEU A 122 3.43 5.66 -7.78
C LEU A 122 4.92 6.00 -7.72
N ALA A 123 5.36 7.01 -8.46
CA ALA A 123 6.76 7.43 -8.48
C ALA A 123 7.23 7.91 -7.11
N LEU A 124 6.48 8.81 -6.46
CA LEU A 124 6.81 9.32 -5.13
C LEU A 124 6.79 8.19 -4.08
N SER A 125 5.78 7.34 -4.11
CA SER A 125 5.67 6.18 -3.20
C SER A 125 6.87 5.24 -3.37
N ALA A 126 7.26 4.92 -4.60
CA ALA A 126 8.41 4.05 -4.87
C ALA A 126 9.73 4.70 -4.43
N LEU A 127 9.97 5.97 -4.79
CA LEU A 127 11.20 6.69 -4.43
C LEU A 127 11.38 6.76 -2.91
N LEU A 128 10.34 7.14 -2.17
CA LEU A 128 10.39 7.21 -0.71
C LEU A 128 10.58 5.82 -0.09
N THR A 129 9.91 4.80 -0.61
CA THR A 129 10.07 3.42 -0.15
C THR A 129 11.51 2.93 -0.36
N LEU A 130 12.11 3.23 -1.51
CA LEU A 130 13.51 2.86 -1.79
C LEU A 130 14.49 3.61 -0.90
N ALA A 131 14.28 4.91 -0.65
CA ALA A 131 15.13 5.70 0.23
C ALA A 131 15.10 5.19 1.68
N LEU A 132 13.90 4.90 2.21
CA LEU A 132 13.74 4.34 3.55
C LEU A 132 14.19 2.87 3.62
N GLY A 133 13.99 2.12 2.54
CA GLY A 133 14.50 0.76 2.39
C GLY A 133 16.01 0.73 2.44
N TYR A 134 16.70 1.63 1.74
CA TYR A 134 18.15 1.75 1.83
C TYR A 134 18.58 1.93 3.30
N LYS A 135 17.97 2.87 4.03
CA LYS A 135 18.26 3.12 5.45
C LYS A 135 17.94 1.95 6.38
N LEU A 136 16.97 1.11 6.03
CA LEU A 136 16.57 -0.05 6.83
C LEU A 136 17.55 -1.23 6.68
N PHE A 137 18.15 -1.36 5.49
CA PHE A 137 19.04 -2.47 5.15
C PHE A 137 20.53 -2.13 5.30
N PHE A 138 20.92 -0.87 5.14
CA PHE A 138 22.30 -0.38 5.17
C PHE A 138 22.47 0.79 6.15
#